data_AF-A0A2G2PAP7-F1
#
_entry.id   AF-A0A2G2PAP7-F1
#
_cell.length_a   1.000
_cell.length_b   1.000
_cell.length_c   1.000
_cell.angle_alpha   90.00
_cell.angle_beta   90.00
_cell.angle_gamma   90.00
#
_symmetry.space_group_name_H-M   'P 1'
#
loop_
_entity.id
_entity.type
_entity.pdbx_description
1 polymer ?
#
loop_
_entity_poly.entity_id
_entity_poly.type
_entity_poly.pdbx_seq_one_letter_code
_entity_poly.pdbx_strand_id
1 'polypeptide(L)'
;MAFSQEDITSIYVATFNRAPDSAGLNYWMNDSGFDNIEDIASSFFDSAEAQEMYADSTTSSELVQTAYQNLFSREADAEGLQYWTNALDDGSISQSFMLQAMINGAQNEDALIIQNKTTVGMDYASRDVDDIQTATDIMQNITYDSTSIEDAYSLMNSRGYNYAETNNEFKDEDMNGFNDFNNDNLGGFSGSMFGGNMLGGANAAYIYTDTYSYTDANENTSIDLIENTIITGVINTDSVDNLIS
;
A
#
# COMPACT_ATOMS: atom_id res chain seq x y z
N MET A 1 14.45 -5.95 15.26
CA MET A 1 15.02 -4.82 14.49
C MET A 1 14.36 -3.55 15.01
N ALA A 2 15.04 -2.41 14.95
CA ALA A 2 14.55 -1.13 15.47
C ALA A 2 13.58 -0.41 14.51
N PHE A 3 13.41 -0.93 13.29
CA PHE A 3 12.48 -0.48 12.25
C PHE A 3 12.10 -1.66 11.35
N SER A 4 11.09 -1.46 10.50
CA SER A 4 10.48 -2.43 9.60
C SER A 4 10.47 -1.97 8.14
N GLN A 5 10.06 -2.86 7.22
CA GLN A 5 9.84 -2.48 5.81
C GLN A 5 8.71 -1.45 5.67
N GLU A 6 7.70 -1.49 6.54
CA GLU A 6 6.60 -0.51 6.58
C GLU A 6 7.14 0.89 6.93
N ASP A 7 8.06 0.97 7.91
CA ASP A 7 8.68 2.22 8.31
C ASP A 7 9.49 2.83 7.15
N ILE A 8 10.32 2.02 6.47
CA ILE A 8 11.11 2.48 5.33
C ILE A 8 10.19 2.92 4.18
N THR A 9 9.17 2.13 3.88
CA THR A 9 8.20 2.45 2.81
C THR A 9 7.48 3.77 3.11
N SER A 10 7.10 4.00 4.36
CA SER A 10 6.48 5.27 4.77
C SER A 10 7.42 6.45 4.56
N ILE A 11 8.72 6.30 4.81
CA ILE A 11 9.73 7.34 4.52
C ILE A 11 9.91 7.57 3.02
N TYR A 12 9.89 6.53 2.18
CA TYR A 12 9.86 6.66 0.72
C TYR A 12 8.65 7.46 0.25
N VAL A 13 7.46 7.13 0.77
CA VAL A 13 6.22 7.85 0.48
C VAL A 13 6.34 9.30 0.93
N ALA A 14 6.76 9.55 2.16
CA ALA A 14 6.88 10.89 2.73
C ALA A 14 7.83 11.80 1.93
N THR A 15 8.97 11.25 1.52
CA THR A 15 10.04 12.02 0.89
C THR A 15 9.85 12.16 -0.62
N PHE A 16 9.37 11.12 -1.31
CA PHE A 16 9.36 11.07 -2.78
C PHE A 16 7.98 10.87 -3.39
N ASN A 17 6.93 10.63 -2.58
CA ASN A 17 5.62 10.17 -3.03
C ASN A 17 5.74 8.99 -4.01
N ARG A 18 6.59 8.02 -3.65
CA ARG A 18 7.01 6.92 -4.52
C ARG A 18 7.12 5.64 -3.72
N ALA A 19 6.72 4.50 -4.32
CA ALA A 19 7.03 3.19 -3.77
C ALA A 19 8.54 2.91 -3.78
N PRO A 20 9.09 2.18 -2.80
CA PRO A 20 10.43 1.63 -2.92
C PRO A 20 10.48 0.53 -3.99
N ASP A 21 11.59 0.40 -4.70
CA ASP A 21 11.89 -0.82 -5.45
C ASP A 21 12.42 -1.93 -4.52
N SER A 22 12.46 -3.16 -5.03
CA SER A 22 12.86 -4.34 -4.23
C SER A 22 14.30 -4.24 -3.71
N ALA A 23 15.23 -3.75 -4.53
CA ALA A 23 16.64 -3.65 -4.19
C ALA A 23 16.89 -2.54 -3.16
N GLY A 24 16.24 -1.39 -3.33
CA GLY A 24 16.26 -0.28 -2.38
C GLY A 24 15.75 -0.70 -1.01
N LEU A 25 14.58 -1.34 -0.94
CA LEU A 25 14.02 -1.80 0.33
C LEU A 25 14.94 -2.81 1.04
N ASN A 26 15.54 -3.74 0.27
CA ASN A 26 16.51 -4.70 0.83
C ASN A 26 17.78 -4.02 1.34
N TYR A 27 18.30 -3.04 0.60
CA TYR A 27 19.49 -2.29 1.00
C TYR A 27 19.25 -1.59 2.35
N TRP A 28 18.13 -0.88 2.50
CA TRP A 28 17.82 -0.17 3.74
C TRP A 28 17.64 -1.11 4.92
N MET A 29 17.01 -2.26 4.70
CA MET A 29 16.78 -3.28 5.73
C MET A 29 18.05 -4.01 6.19
N ASN A 30 19.00 -4.27 5.29
CA ASN A 30 20.10 -5.21 5.57
C ASN A 30 21.50 -4.62 5.43
N ASP A 31 21.70 -3.67 4.51
CA ASP A 31 23.03 -3.27 4.05
C ASP A 31 23.38 -1.80 4.37
N SER A 32 22.38 -0.99 4.77
CA SER A 32 22.57 0.44 5.05
C SER A 32 23.52 0.73 6.21
N GLY A 33 23.64 -0.20 7.16
CA GLY A 33 24.45 -0.03 8.37
C GLY A 33 23.84 0.91 9.42
N PHE A 34 22.61 1.38 9.23
CA PHE A 34 21.89 2.20 10.19
C PHE A 34 21.08 1.35 11.17
N ASP A 35 21.08 1.77 12.44
CA ASP A 35 20.40 1.06 13.53
C ASP A 35 19.05 1.68 13.91
N ASN A 36 18.64 2.79 13.29
CA ASN A 36 17.37 3.46 13.55
C ASN A 36 16.82 4.16 12.30
N ILE A 37 15.50 4.40 12.30
CA ILE A 37 14.78 4.97 11.17
C ILE A 37 15.08 6.46 10.94
N GLU A 38 15.48 7.21 11.98
CA GLU A 38 15.83 8.63 11.86
C GLU A 38 17.09 8.83 11.01
N ASP A 39 18.11 8.02 11.23
CA ASP A 39 19.33 8.06 10.42
C ASP A 39 19.06 7.67 8.96
N ILE A 40 18.16 6.70 8.73
CA ILE A 40 17.71 6.34 7.37
C ILE A 40 16.99 7.53 6.72
N ALA A 41 16.02 8.12 7.40
CA ALA A 41 15.27 9.27 6.90
C ALA A 41 16.18 10.47 6.62
N SER A 42 17.16 10.74 7.49
CA SER A 42 18.17 11.78 7.24
C SER A 42 18.99 11.46 5.99
N SER A 43 19.41 10.21 5.81
CA SER A 43 20.18 9.79 4.64
C SER A 43 19.42 9.93 3.32
N PHE A 44 18.08 9.92 3.34
CA PHE A 44 17.28 10.16 2.13
C PHE A 44 17.44 11.60 1.65
N PHE A 45 17.44 12.58 2.56
CA PHE A 45 17.65 13.98 2.23
C PHE A 45 19.07 14.28 1.73
N ASP A 46 20.05 13.45 2.11
CA ASP A 46 21.43 13.52 1.59
C ASP A 46 21.58 12.91 0.18
N SER A 47 20.55 12.21 -0.32
CA SER A 47 20.59 11.59 -1.64
C SER A 47 20.53 12.62 -2.76
N ALA A 48 21.18 12.31 -3.89
CA ALA A 48 21.15 13.18 -5.07
C ALA A 48 19.72 13.44 -5.58
N GLU A 49 18.84 12.44 -5.46
CA GLU A 49 17.42 12.55 -5.85
C GLU A 49 16.68 13.56 -4.96
N ALA A 50 16.84 13.47 -3.64
CA ALA A 50 16.22 14.43 -2.72
C ALA A 50 16.79 15.84 -2.91
N GLN A 51 18.08 15.99 -3.18
CA GLN A 51 18.69 17.30 -3.46
C GLN A 51 18.19 17.91 -4.78
N GLU A 52 17.81 17.09 -5.77
CA GLU A 52 17.17 17.55 -7.00
C GLU A 52 15.70 17.95 -6.78
N MET A 53 14.98 17.18 -5.96
CA MET A 53 13.58 17.44 -5.61
C MET A 53 13.42 18.62 -4.65
N TYR A 54 14.30 18.73 -3.66
CA TYR A 54 14.34 19.74 -2.61
C TYR A 54 15.62 20.57 -2.74
N ALA A 55 15.74 21.29 -3.86
CA ALA A 55 16.88 22.18 -4.11
C ALA A 55 17.04 23.21 -2.98
N ASP A 56 18.24 23.79 -2.84
CA ASP A 56 18.58 24.80 -1.81
C ASP A 56 17.62 26.00 -1.75
N SER A 57 16.87 26.26 -2.81
CA SER A 57 15.86 27.33 -2.88
C SER A 57 14.50 26.96 -2.28
N THR A 58 14.25 25.68 -1.97
CA THR A 58 13.00 25.21 -1.40
C THR A 58 12.86 25.72 0.02
N THR A 59 11.79 26.46 0.26
CA THR A 59 11.46 27.01 1.57
C THR A 59 10.92 25.91 2.50
N SER A 60 11.04 26.11 3.81
CA SER A 60 10.44 25.20 4.79
C SER A 60 8.94 25.02 4.58
N SER A 61 8.23 26.08 4.18
CA SER A 61 6.79 26.01 3.87
C SER A 61 6.50 25.11 2.66
N GLU A 62 7.32 25.17 1.61
CA GLU A 62 7.14 24.31 0.41
C GLU A 62 7.43 22.85 0.74
N LEU A 63 8.44 22.60 1.58
CA LEU A 63 8.76 21.26 2.06
C LEU A 63 7.62 20.68 2.89
N VAL A 64 7.08 21.44 3.85
CA VAL A 64 5.93 21.02 4.67
C VAL A 64 4.73 20.74 3.77
N GLN A 65 4.43 21.61 2.83
CA GLN A 65 3.31 21.43 1.89
C GLN A 65 3.47 20.14 1.08
N THR A 66 4.68 19.86 0.60
CA THR A 66 5.01 18.65 -0.14
C THR A 66 4.83 17.41 0.75
N ALA A 67 5.30 17.44 1.99
CA ALA A 67 5.14 16.33 2.93
C ALA A 67 3.66 16.00 3.21
N TYR A 68 2.81 17.02 3.39
CA TYR A 68 1.36 16.83 3.55
C TYR A 68 0.73 16.20 2.31
N GLN A 69 1.07 16.67 1.12
CA GLN A 69 0.55 16.10 -0.12
C GLN A 69 1.01 14.65 -0.32
N ASN A 70 2.26 14.36 0.01
CA ASN A 70 2.86 13.04 -0.12
C ASN A 70 2.23 12.02 0.85
N LEU A 71 2.11 12.38 2.13
CA LEU A 71 1.63 11.48 3.18
C LEU A 71 0.11 11.37 3.24
N PHE A 72 -0.58 12.50 3.09
CA PHE A 72 -2.00 12.63 3.43
C PHE A 72 -2.88 12.94 2.23
N SER A 73 -2.30 13.04 1.03
CA SER A 73 -3.02 13.36 -0.21
C SER A 73 -3.89 14.63 -0.10
N ARG A 74 -3.46 15.60 0.71
CA ARG A 74 -4.16 16.86 0.96
C ARG A 74 -3.19 17.99 1.26
N GLU A 75 -3.72 19.21 1.18
CA GLU A 75 -3.00 20.41 1.59
C GLU A 75 -2.84 20.48 3.13
N ALA A 76 -1.75 21.10 3.57
CA ALA A 76 -1.56 21.46 4.97
C ALA A 76 -2.62 22.48 5.41
N ASP A 77 -3.18 22.29 6.61
CA ASP A 77 -3.98 23.33 7.23
C ASP A 77 -3.08 24.49 7.71
N ALA A 78 -3.65 25.68 7.88
CA ALA A 78 -2.87 26.87 8.19
C ALA A 78 -2.09 26.78 9.51
N GLU A 79 -2.62 26.07 10.51
CA GLU A 79 -1.99 25.94 11.83
C GLU A 79 -0.83 24.95 11.77
N GLY A 80 -1.05 23.78 11.15
CA GLY A 80 -0.02 22.77 10.90
C GLY A 80 1.12 23.32 10.04
N LEU A 81 0.80 23.99 8.93
CA LEU A 81 1.80 24.61 8.05
C LEU A 81 2.68 25.59 8.82
N GLN A 82 2.06 26.48 9.61
CA GLN A 82 2.80 27.46 10.41
C GLN A 82 3.66 26.79 11.49
N TYR A 83 3.14 25.78 12.18
CA TYR A 83 3.85 25.07 13.24
C TYR A 83 5.14 24.43 12.71
N TRP A 84 5.03 23.62 11.65
CA TRP A 84 6.18 22.91 11.09
C TRP A 84 7.18 23.86 10.42
N THR A 85 6.68 24.87 9.69
CA THR A 85 7.56 25.86 9.03
C THR A 85 8.40 26.60 10.05
N ASN A 86 7.81 27.09 11.14
CA ASN A 86 8.55 27.80 12.18
C ASN A 86 9.63 26.91 12.84
N ALA A 87 9.29 25.65 13.15
CA ALA A 87 10.20 24.72 13.80
C ALA A 87 11.37 24.30 12.89
N LEU A 88 11.17 24.28 11.57
CA LEU A 88 12.24 24.08 10.60
C LEU A 88 13.10 25.34 10.45
N ASP A 89 12.47 26.52 10.31
CA ASP A 89 13.16 27.79 10.09
C ASP A 89 14.04 28.22 11.29
N ASP A 90 13.61 27.90 12.51
CA ASP A 90 14.39 28.18 13.73
C ASP A 90 15.40 27.07 14.08
N GLY A 91 15.39 25.96 13.34
CA GLY A 91 16.28 24.82 13.53
C GLY A 91 15.97 23.96 14.75
N SER A 92 14.77 24.08 15.34
CA SER A 92 14.33 23.25 16.48
C SER A 92 14.15 21.79 16.10
N ILE A 93 13.82 21.50 14.83
CA ILE A 93 13.68 20.14 14.30
C ILE A 93 14.37 20.00 12.94
N SER A 94 14.76 18.78 12.58
CA SER A 94 15.19 18.43 11.23
C SER A 94 14.01 18.07 10.33
N GLN A 95 14.25 18.05 9.03
CA GLN A 95 13.29 17.58 8.03
C GLN A 95 12.93 16.10 8.25
N SER A 96 13.92 15.26 8.55
CA SER A 96 13.74 13.83 8.86
C SER A 96 12.85 13.60 10.09
N PHE A 97 13.04 14.40 11.14
CA PHE A 97 12.24 14.34 12.35
C PHE A 97 10.80 14.78 12.06
N MET A 98 10.62 15.85 11.28
CA MET A 98 9.30 16.32 10.87
C MET A 98 8.50 15.22 10.15
N LEU A 99 9.09 14.54 9.15
CA LEU A 99 8.39 13.47 8.42
C LEU A 99 7.97 12.33 9.34
N GLN A 100 8.85 11.89 10.24
CA GLN A 100 8.50 10.85 11.22
C GLN A 100 7.44 11.29 12.21
N ALA A 101 7.49 12.54 12.67
CA ALA A 101 6.48 13.08 13.57
C ALA A 101 5.11 13.18 12.87
N MET A 102 5.07 13.52 11.58
CA MET A 102 3.85 13.47 10.77
C MET A 102 3.31 12.06 10.60
N ILE A 103 4.18 11.08 10.27
CA ILE A 103 3.80 9.67 10.13
C ILE A 103 3.22 9.13 11.45
N ASN A 104 3.94 9.34 12.56
CA ASN A 104 3.54 8.85 13.88
C ASN A 104 2.33 9.61 14.46
N GLY A 105 2.13 10.86 14.04
CA GLY A 105 1.04 11.73 14.48
C GLY A 105 -0.24 11.59 13.64
N ALA A 106 -0.20 10.84 12.54
CA ALA A 106 -1.32 10.65 11.64
C ALA A 106 -2.49 9.94 12.35
N GLN A 107 -3.71 10.39 12.10
CA GLN A 107 -4.93 9.86 12.71
C GLN A 107 -6.08 9.87 11.71
N ASN A 108 -7.11 9.06 11.95
CA ASN A 108 -8.31 8.99 11.10
C ASN A 108 -7.94 8.71 9.63
N GLU A 109 -8.48 9.50 8.70
CA GLU A 109 -8.22 9.38 7.25
C GLU A 109 -6.73 9.49 6.92
N ASP A 110 -5.97 10.36 7.59
CA ASP A 110 -4.54 10.53 7.34
C ASP A 110 -3.75 9.23 7.62
N ALA A 111 -4.10 8.52 8.71
CA ALA A 111 -3.49 7.24 9.06
C ALA A 111 -3.83 6.15 8.04
N LEU A 112 -5.09 6.14 7.55
CA LEU A 112 -5.54 5.19 6.52
C LEU A 112 -4.82 5.43 5.19
N ILE A 113 -4.58 6.69 4.81
CA ILE A 113 -3.84 7.01 3.57
C ILE A 113 -2.41 6.49 3.65
N ILE A 114 -1.71 6.74 4.75
CA ILE A 114 -0.35 6.22 4.95
C ILE A 114 -0.34 4.69 4.89
N GLN A 115 -1.30 4.04 5.55
CA GLN A 115 -1.43 2.58 5.52
C GLN A 115 -1.64 2.05 4.10
N ASN A 116 -2.54 2.67 3.34
CA ASN A 116 -2.85 2.27 1.96
C ASN A 116 -1.63 2.47 1.06
N LYS A 117 -0.94 3.62 1.16
CA LYS A 117 0.30 3.89 0.41
C LYS A 117 1.39 2.89 0.77
N THR A 118 1.54 2.56 2.05
CA THR A 118 2.52 1.58 2.53
C THR A 118 2.23 0.19 1.99
N THR A 119 0.97 -0.24 2.02
CA THR A 119 0.52 -1.54 1.49
C THR A 119 0.85 -1.66 0.00
N VAL A 120 0.41 -0.68 -0.80
CA VAL A 120 0.68 -0.67 -2.25
C VAL A 120 2.18 -0.61 -2.53
N GLY A 121 2.94 0.14 -1.73
CA GLY A 121 4.39 0.31 -1.92
C GLY A 121 5.16 -0.97 -1.66
N MET A 122 4.82 -1.70 -0.60
CA MET A 122 5.41 -3.00 -0.30
C MET A 122 5.04 -4.04 -1.37
N ASP A 123 3.80 -4.02 -1.86
CA ASP A 123 3.38 -4.90 -2.96
C ASP A 123 4.06 -4.55 -4.28
N TYR A 124 4.35 -3.28 -4.55
CA TYR A 124 5.14 -2.89 -5.71
C TYR A 124 6.58 -3.44 -5.59
N ALA A 125 7.20 -3.28 -4.42
CA ALA A 125 8.54 -3.81 -4.15
C ALA A 125 8.63 -5.34 -4.23
N SER A 126 7.56 -6.07 -3.86
CA SER A 126 7.52 -7.53 -3.90
C SER A 126 7.47 -8.12 -5.32
N ARG A 127 7.10 -7.30 -6.31
CA ARG A 127 7.04 -7.69 -7.73
C ARG A 127 8.37 -7.56 -8.47
N ASP A 128 9.46 -7.19 -7.77
CA ASP A 128 10.80 -6.98 -8.35
C ASP A 128 10.81 -5.96 -9.50
N VAL A 129 10.04 -4.88 -9.33
CA VAL A 129 9.89 -3.79 -10.31
C VAL A 129 10.75 -2.59 -9.88
N ASP A 130 11.42 -1.96 -10.86
CA ASP A 130 12.28 -0.78 -10.69
C ASP A 130 11.84 0.44 -11.53
N ASP A 131 10.62 0.40 -12.08
CA ASP A 131 10.01 1.48 -12.85
C ASP A 131 9.54 2.64 -11.96
N ILE A 132 10.40 3.65 -11.83
CA ILE A 132 10.17 4.89 -11.07
C ILE A 132 8.86 5.57 -11.44
N GLN A 133 8.48 5.63 -12.72
CA GLN A 133 7.25 6.31 -13.14
C GLN A 133 6.03 5.56 -12.58
N THR A 134 6.05 4.24 -12.64
CA THR A 134 5.00 3.42 -12.02
C THR A 134 4.98 3.55 -10.51
N ALA A 135 6.14 3.55 -9.87
CA ALA A 135 6.26 3.71 -8.42
C ALA A 135 5.64 5.04 -7.92
N THR A 136 5.72 6.11 -8.71
CA THR A 136 5.10 7.41 -8.40
C THR A 136 3.61 7.43 -8.75
N ASP A 137 3.22 6.93 -9.93
CA ASP A 137 1.83 7.01 -10.41
C ASP A 137 0.86 6.24 -9.51
N ILE A 138 1.29 5.07 -8.99
CA ILE A 138 0.47 4.29 -8.06
C ILE A 138 0.27 4.99 -6.72
N MET A 139 1.21 5.86 -6.29
CA MET A 139 1.14 6.57 -5.02
C MET A 139 0.33 7.85 -5.07
N GLN A 140 0.27 8.49 -6.24
CA GLN A 140 -0.34 9.81 -6.41
C GLN A 140 -1.84 9.81 -6.11
N ASN A 141 -2.55 8.73 -6.45
CA ASN A 141 -4.01 8.67 -6.36
C ASN A 141 -4.53 7.89 -5.16
N ILE A 142 -3.65 7.42 -4.28
CA ILE A 142 -4.07 6.69 -3.08
C ILE A 142 -4.74 7.65 -2.10
N THR A 143 -5.92 7.24 -1.63
CA THR A 143 -6.73 7.93 -0.64
C THR A 143 -7.06 6.99 0.52
N TYR A 144 -7.91 7.43 1.45
CA TYR A 144 -8.39 6.58 2.54
C TYR A 144 -9.38 5.50 2.04
N ASP A 145 -9.94 5.65 0.84
CA ASP A 145 -10.91 4.71 0.26
C ASP A 145 -10.19 3.49 -0.34
N SER A 146 -10.69 2.29 -0.05
CA SER A 146 -10.12 1.03 -0.53
C SER A 146 -10.15 0.88 -2.05
N THR A 147 -11.07 1.56 -2.75
CA THR A 147 -11.11 1.57 -4.23
C THR A 147 -9.83 2.16 -4.83
N SER A 148 -9.17 3.09 -4.15
CA SER A 148 -7.90 3.65 -4.62
C SER A 148 -6.74 2.64 -4.62
N ILE A 149 -6.82 1.59 -3.79
CA ILE A 149 -5.88 0.46 -3.80
C ILE A 149 -6.13 -0.41 -5.03
N GLU A 150 -7.40 -0.70 -5.33
CA GLU A 150 -7.81 -1.48 -6.51
C GLU A 150 -7.38 -0.80 -7.82
N ASP A 151 -7.49 0.53 -7.87
CA ASP A 151 -7.01 1.34 -9.00
C ASP A 151 -5.49 1.27 -9.15
N ALA A 152 -4.74 1.34 -8.04
CA ALA A 152 -3.28 1.20 -8.06
C ALA A 152 -2.84 -0.18 -8.55
N TYR A 153 -3.51 -1.25 -8.13
CA TYR A 153 -3.26 -2.61 -8.61
C TYR A 153 -3.64 -2.78 -10.08
N SER A 154 -4.78 -2.21 -10.51
CA SER A 154 -5.20 -2.21 -11.91
C SER A 154 -4.17 -1.50 -12.80
N LEU A 155 -3.59 -0.38 -12.31
CA LEU A 155 -2.54 0.33 -13.02
C LEU A 155 -1.28 -0.52 -13.18
N MET A 156 -0.79 -1.16 -12.11
CA MET A 156 0.36 -2.07 -12.18
C MET A 156 0.13 -3.21 -13.17
N ASN A 157 -1.04 -3.86 -13.11
CA ASN A 157 -1.40 -4.94 -14.02
C ASN A 157 -1.46 -4.46 -15.48
N SER A 158 -2.02 -3.27 -15.73
CA SER A 158 -2.08 -2.69 -17.08
C SER A 158 -0.70 -2.40 -17.68
N ARG A 159 0.32 -2.23 -16.83
CA ARG A 159 1.73 -2.01 -17.22
C ARG A 159 2.53 -3.32 -17.32
N GLY A 160 1.90 -4.46 -17.07
CA GLY A 160 2.53 -5.78 -17.11
C GLY A 160 3.23 -6.18 -15.81
N TYR A 161 3.06 -5.41 -14.75
CA TYR A 161 3.57 -5.72 -13.40
C TYR A 161 2.52 -6.52 -12.62
N ASN A 162 2.13 -7.66 -13.18
CA ASN A 162 1.26 -8.60 -12.51
C ASN A 162 2.01 -9.22 -11.31
N TYR A 163 1.27 -9.74 -10.33
CA TYR A 163 1.88 -10.68 -9.40
C TYR A 163 2.56 -11.79 -10.20
N ALA A 164 3.73 -12.26 -9.76
CA ALA A 164 4.33 -13.44 -10.34
C ALA A 164 3.26 -14.54 -10.34
N GLU A 165 2.86 -15.02 -11.53
CA GLU A 165 2.04 -16.22 -11.62
C GLU A 165 2.82 -17.28 -10.84
N THR A 166 2.34 -17.67 -9.66
CA THR A 166 2.75 -18.97 -9.14
C THR A 166 2.32 -19.93 -10.23
N ASN A 167 3.28 -20.51 -10.95
CA ASN A 167 3.09 -21.57 -11.92
C ASN A 167 2.41 -22.77 -11.24
N ASN A 168 1.12 -22.65 -10.90
CA ASN A 168 0.19 -23.74 -11.04
C ASN A 168 -0.12 -23.79 -12.53
N GLU A 169 0.88 -24.24 -13.30
CA GLU A 169 0.60 -24.93 -14.54
C GLU A 169 -0.35 -26.07 -14.14
N PHE A 170 -1.66 -25.85 -14.30
CA PHE A 170 -2.58 -26.96 -14.50
C PHE A 170 -2.02 -27.69 -15.71
N LYS A 171 -1.30 -28.79 -15.48
CA LYS A 171 -0.92 -29.66 -16.58
C LYS A 171 -2.24 -30.21 -17.12
N ASP A 172 -2.38 -30.27 -18.44
CA ASP A 172 -3.55 -30.91 -19.08
C ASP A 172 -3.81 -32.33 -18.53
N GLU A 173 -2.80 -32.95 -17.92
CA GLU A 173 -2.89 -34.22 -17.20
C GLU A 173 -3.79 -34.17 -15.94
N ASP A 174 -3.87 -33.03 -15.26
CA ASP A 174 -4.75 -32.77 -14.10
C ASP A 174 -6.21 -32.49 -14.53
N MET A 175 -6.44 -32.14 -15.80
CA MET A 175 -7.77 -31.91 -16.40
C MET A 175 -8.44 -33.18 -16.94
N ASN A 176 -7.76 -34.33 -16.95
CA ASN A 176 -8.38 -35.60 -17.36
C ASN A 176 -9.39 -36.16 -16.35
N GLY A 177 -9.52 -35.54 -15.17
CA GLY A 177 -10.64 -35.76 -14.25
C GLY A 177 -11.90 -34.93 -14.56
N PHE A 178 -11.81 -33.93 -15.45
CA PHE A 178 -12.88 -32.95 -15.74
C PHE A 178 -13.62 -33.18 -17.07
N ASN A 179 -13.26 -34.23 -17.83
CA ASN A 179 -13.87 -34.52 -19.14
C ASN A 179 -15.28 -35.16 -19.10
N ASP A 180 -15.91 -35.28 -17.92
CA ASP A 180 -17.27 -35.85 -17.77
C ASP A 180 -18.39 -34.79 -17.70
N PHE A 181 -18.07 -33.50 -17.86
CA PHE A 181 -19.07 -32.42 -17.87
C PHE A 181 -19.24 -31.76 -19.25
N ASN A 182 -19.06 -32.52 -20.32
CA ASN A 182 -19.60 -32.09 -21.60
C ASN A 182 -21.09 -32.37 -21.65
N ASN A 183 -21.84 -31.29 -21.86
CA ASN A 183 -23.20 -31.25 -22.37
C ASN A 183 -24.30 -31.28 -21.30
N ASP A 184 -24.65 -30.11 -20.77
CA ASP A 184 -25.91 -29.45 -21.13
C ASP A 184 -26.10 -28.15 -20.31
N ASN A 185 -26.19 -27.01 -21.02
CA ASN A 185 -26.89 -25.79 -20.57
C ASN A 185 -26.27 -24.97 -19.40
N LEU A 186 -25.08 -24.40 -19.59
CA LEU A 186 -24.53 -23.38 -18.69
C LEU A 186 -25.12 -22.00 -19.02
N GLY A 187 -25.99 -21.51 -18.14
CA GLY A 187 -26.41 -20.11 -18.12
C GLY A 187 -25.41 -19.24 -17.36
N GLY A 188 -24.99 -18.12 -17.99
CA GLY A 188 -24.48 -16.89 -17.36
C GLY A 188 -23.33 -16.98 -16.34
N PHE A 189 -22.13 -16.57 -16.75
CA PHE A 189 -21.08 -16.12 -15.82
C PHE A 189 -21.52 -14.81 -15.14
N SER A 190 -21.48 -14.76 -13.82
CA SER A 190 -21.59 -13.52 -13.04
C SER A 190 -20.62 -13.61 -11.85
N GLY A 191 -19.50 -12.90 -11.92
CA GLY A 191 -18.58 -12.75 -10.79
C GLY A 191 -18.94 -11.51 -9.96
N SER A 192 -18.95 -11.62 -8.63
CA SER A 192 -19.00 -10.48 -7.73
C SER A 192 -17.83 -10.54 -6.75
N MET A 193 -16.95 -9.54 -6.78
CA MET A 193 -15.84 -9.37 -5.84
C MET A 193 -16.35 -8.83 -4.50
N PHE A 194 -16.99 -9.63 -3.64
CA PHE A 194 -17.18 -9.20 -2.24
C PHE A 194 -17.31 -10.39 -1.29
N GLY A 195 -16.42 -10.47 -0.31
CA GLY A 195 -16.51 -11.43 0.80
C GLY A 195 -15.35 -11.35 1.79
N GLY A 196 -15.28 -10.30 2.61
CA GLY A 196 -14.37 -10.25 3.76
C GLY A 196 -15.03 -10.87 5.00
N ASN A 197 -14.47 -11.96 5.54
CA ASN A 197 -14.93 -12.55 6.80
C ASN A 197 -14.11 -12.00 7.98
N MET A 198 -14.76 -11.32 8.93
CA MET A 198 -14.10 -10.82 10.15
C MET A 198 -13.95 -11.95 11.18
N LEU A 199 -12.73 -12.47 11.35
CA LEU A 199 -12.41 -13.33 12.50
C LEU A 199 -12.09 -12.44 13.71
N GLY A 200 -12.98 -12.46 14.70
CA GLY A 200 -12.98 -11.54 15.82
C GLY A 200 -11.77 -11.63 16.74
N GLY A 201 -11.34 -10.45 17.22
CA GLY A 201 -10.47 -10.27 18.38
C GLY A 201 -9.34 -9.29 18.13
N ALA A 202 -9.47 -8.06 18.65
CA ALA A 202 -8.48 -7.01 18.99
C ALA A 202 -7.29 -6.68 18.04
N ASN A 203 -7.13 -7.39 16.92
CA ASN A 203 -6.12 -7.24 15.87
C ASN A 203 -6.54 -8.22 14.75
N ALA A 204 -7.52 -7.84 13.94
CA ALA A 204 -8.03 -8.74 12.90
C ALA A 204 -7.25 -8.49 11.59
N ALA A 205 -6.62 -9.55 11.08
CA ALA A 205 -6.09 -9.59 9.72
C ALA A 205 -7.26 -9.66 8.74
N TYR A 206 -7.22 -8.85 7.68
CA TYR A 206 -8.18 -8.98 6.59
C TYR A 206 -7.71 -10.07 5.66
N ILE A 207 -8.58 -11.06 5.46
CA ILE A 207 -8.37 -12.12 4.47
C ILE A 207 -9.26 -11.79 3.29
N TYR A 208 -8.65 -11.40 2.18
CA TYR A 208 -9.35 -11.29 0.91
C TYR A 208 -9.33 -12.66 0.25
N THR A 209 -10.51 -13.28 0.17
CA THR A 209 -10.72 -14.52 -0.56
C THR A 209 -11.64 -14.26 -1.74
N ASP A 210 -11.15 -14.49 -2.95
CA ASP A 210 -12.02 -14.61 -4.11
C ASP A 210 -12.82 -15.91 -3.97
N THR A 211 -14.12 -15.76 -3.73
CA THR A 211 -15.05 -16.88 -3.59
C THR A 211 -15.99 -16.86 -4.79
N TYR A 212 -15.89 -17.87 -5.65
CA TYR A 212 -16.84 -18.06 -6.73
C TYR A 212 -17.92 -19.04 -6.28
N SER A 213 -19.17 -18.57 -6.30
CA SER A 213 -20.34 -19.39 -6.02
C SER A 213 -20.86 -19.97 -7.34
N TYR A 214 -20.79 -21.29 -7.49
CA TYR A 214 -21.49 -21.99 -8.57
C TYR A 214 -22.86 -22.46 -8.07
N THR A 215 -23.93 -22.10 -8.77
CA THR A 215 -25.27 -22.62 -8.53
C THR A 215 -25.68 -23.45 -9.75
N ASP A 216 -25.96 -24.73 -9.55
CA ASP A 216 -26.56 -25.54 -10.61
C ASP A 216 -27.99 -25.03 -10.93
N ALA A 217 -28.54 -25.40 -12.09
CA ALA A 217 -29.87 -24.96 -12.51
C ALA A 217 -31.03 -25.47 -11.61
N ASN A 218 -30.74 -26.26 -10.57
CA ASN A 218 -31.70 -26.88 -9.68
C ASN A 218 -31.58 -26.40 -8.21
N GLU A 219 -30.77 -25.36 -7.95
CA GLU A 219 -30.58 -24.67 -6.65
C GLU A 219 -30.13 -25.55 -5.46
N ASN A 220 -29.64 -26.77 -5.68
CA ASN A 220 -29.51 -27.75 -4.60
C ASN A 220 -28.08 -28.02 -4.11
N THR A 221 -27.06 -27.46 -4.76
CA THR A 221 -25.67 -27.52 -4.30
C THR A 221 -24.93 -26.23 -4.66
N SER A 222 -24.51 -25.48 -3.65
CA SER A 222 -23.48 -24.44 -3.77
C SER A 222 -22.14 -25.05 -3.40
N ILE A 223 -21.18 -24.99 -4.32
CA ILE A 223 -19.78 -25.31 -4.03
C ILE A 223 -19.05 -23.97 -4.02
N ASP A 224 -18.47 -23.63 -2.87
CA ASP A 224 -17.58 -22.47 -2.74
C ASP A 224 -16.16 -22.91 -3.13
N LEU A 225 -15.67 -22.38 -4.25
CA LEU A 225 -14.27 -22.55 -4.65
C LEU A 225 -13.48 -21.33 -4.16
N ILE A 226 -12.44 -21.59 -3.35
CA ILE A 226 -11.48 -20.58 -2.91
C ILE A 226 -10.30 -20.64 -3.89
N GLU A 227 -10.18 -19.66 -4.79
CA GLU A 227 -9.07 -19.63 -5.77
C GLU A 227 -7.81 -18.95 -5.21
N ASN A 228 -7.95 -17.94 -4.35
CA ASN A 228 -6.82 -17.25 -3.72
C ASN A 228 -7.14 -16.82 -2.28
N THR A 229 -6.13 -16.87 -1.41
CA THR A 229 -6.19 -16.38 -0.03
C THR A 229 -5.09 -15.34 0.16
N ILE A 230 -5.45 -14.06 0.21
CA ILE A 230 -4.52 -12.97 0.51
C ILE A 230 -4.63 -12.67 1.99
N ILE A 231 -3.50 -12.70 2.72
CA ILE A 231 -3.42 -12.26 4.12
C ILE A 231 -2.75 -10.89 4.11
N THR A 232 -3.52 -9.82 4.30
CA THR A 232 -2.97 -8.47 4.53
C THR A 232 -3.01 -8.11 6.01
N GLY A 233 -2.06 -7.29 6.45
CA GLY A 233 -1.72 -7.00 7.84
C GLY A 233 -2.85 -6.47 8.75
N VAL A 234 -2.48 -6.30 10.02
CA VAL A 234 -3.36 -6.04 11.17
C VAL A 234 -3.93 -4.61 11.15
N ILE A 235 -5.25 -4.45 11.28
CA ILE A 235 -5.88 -3.14 11.55
C ILE A 235 -6.19 -3.02 13.05
N ASN A 236 -5.85 -1.86 13.63
CA ASN A 236 -6.17 -1.51 15.01
C ASN A 236 -7.64 -1.02 15.09
N THR A 237 -8.44 -1.61 15.96
CA THR A 237 -9.92 -1.69 15.84
C THR A 237 -10.73 -0.45 16.27
N ASP A 238 -10.15 0.75 16.29
CA ASP A 238 -10.81 1.92 16.90
C ASP A 238 -11.75 2.72 15.96
N SER A 239 -11.95 2.31 14.69
CA SER A 239 -12.77 3.08 13.72
C SER A 239 -14.12 2.47 13.32
N VAL A 240 -14.57 1.36 13.93
CA VAL A 240 -15.74 0.59 13.41
C VAL A 240 -17.11 1.03 13.97
N ASP A 241 -17.20 2.08 14.78
CA ASP A 241 -18.45 2.42 15.48
C ASP A 241 -19.48 3.23 14.67
N ASN A 242 -19.36 3.37 13.34
CA ASN A 242 -20.32 4.18 12.55
C ASN A 242 -20.91 3.52 11.30
N LEU A 243 -20.98 2.20 11.26
CA LEU A 243 -21.68 1.46 10.20
C LEU A 243 -22.74 0.49 10.73
N ILE A 244 -23.54 0.90 11.72
CA ILE A 244 -24.87 0.33 11.93
C ILE A 244 -25.86 1.43 12.32
N SER A 245 -26.60 1.93 11.33
CA SER A 245 -27.89 2.63 11.47
C SER A 245 -28.72 2.39 10.22
#